data_AF-A0A1I5E2A1-F1
#
_entry.id   AF-A0A1I5E2A1-F1
#
_cell.length_a   1.000
_cell.length_b   1.000
_cell.length_c   1.000
_cell.angle_alpha   90.00
_cell.angle_beta   90.00
_cell.angle_gamma   90.00
#
_symmetry.space_group_name_H-M   'P 1'
#
loop_
_entity.id
_entity.type
_entity.pdbx_description
1 polymer ?
#
loop_
_entity_poly.entity_id
_entity_poly.type
_entity_poly.pdbx_seq_one_letter_code
_entity_poly.pdbx_strand_id
1 'polypeptide(L)'
;MVLINRMLYKFINNFKYKITKTIYRNICGSKMKNNMNFWPHISISRDINGKIDYVLFNKRSVDVSSFDFSSRKPLIIIASGPSVLDIDIDFFDSEKFDILGANGAYELSKNVNFKYHVIIDRIFIINRFNLVLNILNNYSLTLLTTMDCLNEILLKDHLVVIKCKIVLIEHIDQPVYEKERDLFNIISDELVVNKNVAFSLNLNKGFYDGRTVAYAALQIAFS
;
A
#
# COMPACT_ATOMS: atom_id res chain seq x y z
N MET A 1 20.73 19.61 -21.65
CA MET A 1 21.59 18.77 -20.78
C MET A 1 20.81 17.94 -19.75
N VAL A 2 19.81 18.50 -19.05
CA VAL A 2 19.02 17.79 -18.01
C VAL A 2 18.15 16.64 -18.55
N LEU A 3 17.53 16.77 -19.73
CA LEU A 3 16.67 15.74 -20.31
C LEU A 3 17.45 14.48 -20.76
N ILE A 4 18.62 14.67 -21.37
CA ILE A 4 19.50 13.57 -21.85
C ILE A 4 20.01 12.77 -20.65
N ASN A 5 20.41 13.44 -19.56
CA ASN A 5 20.79 12.76 -18.32
C ASN A 5 19.63 11.98 -17.70
N ARG A 6 18.39 12.50 -17.74
CA ARG A 6 17.19 11.77 -17.28
C ARG A 6 16.89 10.53 -18.13
N MET A 7 17.03 10.62 -19.45
CA MET A 7 16.81 9.49 -20.35
C MET A 7 17.88 8.41 -20.18
N LEU A 8 19.15 8.80 -20.09
CA LEU A 8 20.26 7.88 -19.87
C LEU A 8 20.14 7.18 -18.50
N TYR A 9 19.78 7.93 -17.46
CA TYR A 9 19.54 7.39 -16.12
C TYR A 9 18.39 6.37 -16.11
N LYS A 10 17.25 6.68 -16.76
CA LYS A 10 16.14 5.73 -16.92
C LYS A 10 16.57 4.47 -17.67
N PHE A 11 17.36 4.61 -18.73
CA PHE A 11 17.83 3.47 -19.52
C PHE A 11 18.76 2.55 -18.70
N ILE A 12 19.73 3.13 -18.00
CA ILE A 12 20.65 2.40 -17.11
C ILE A 12 19.88 1.68 -16.00
N ASN A 13 18.91 2.36 -15.37
CA ASN A 13 18.09 1.74 -14.33
C ASN A 13 17.22 0.60 -14.86
N ASN A 14 16.61 0.76 -16.03
CA ASN A 14 15.85 -0.32 -16.66
C ASN A 14 16.72 -1.53 -16.99
N PHE A 15 17.96 -1.31 -17.45
CA PHE A 15 18.89 -2.39 -17.72
C PHE A 15 19.34 -3.11 -16.44
N LYS A 16 19.72 -2.35 -15.40
CA LYS A 16 20.04 -2.90 -14.07
C LYS A 16 18.88 -3.71 -13.52
N TYR A 17 17.65 -3.20 -13.62
CA TYR A 17 16.44 -3.88 -13.17
C TYR A 17 16.24 -5.22 -13.87
N LYS A 18 16.43 -5.30 -15.19
CA LYS A 18 16.33 -6.59 -15.92
C LYS A 18 17.39 -7.59 -15.47
N ILE A 19 18.61 -7.14 -15.21
CA ILE A 19 19.70 -7.99 -14.71
C ILE A 19 19.37 -8.49 -13.31
N THR A 20 18.98 -7.61 -12.38
CA THR A 20 18.70 -8.00 -11.00
C THR A 20 17.54 -8.98 -10.92
N LYS A 21 16.49 -8.78 -11.71
CA LYS A 21 15.39 -9.75 -11.86
C LYS A 21 15.87 -11.11 -12.33
N THR A 22 16.75 -11.14 -13.33
CA THR A 22 17.28 -12.39 -13.88
C THR A 22 18.11 -13.14 -12.84
N ILE A 23 18.99 -12.43 -12.13
CA ILE A 23 19.80 -12.99 -11.03
C ILE A 23 18.89 -13.56 -9.94
N TYR A 24 17.93 -12.75 -9.47
CA TYR A 24 17.02 -13.15 -8.41
C TYR A 24 16.21 -14.40 -8.78
N ARG A 25 15.68 -14.47 -10.01
CA ARG A 25 14.94 -15.65 -10.50
C ARG A 25 15.78 -16.92 -10.56
N ASN A 26 17.09 -16.80 -10.78
CA ASN A 26 17.99 -17.95 -10.84
C ASN A 26 18.46 -18.41 -9.46
N ILE A 27 18.50 -17.51 -8.47
CA ILE A 27 18.89 -17.82 -7.09
C ILE A 27 17.69 -18.28 -6.26
N CYS A 28 16.51 -17.69 -6.47
CA CYS A 28 15.32 -17.92 -5.66
C CYS A 28 14.30 -18.83 -6.35
N GLY A 29 13.57 -19.62 -5.55
CA GLY A 29 12.53 -20.52 -6.05
C GLY A 29 11.30 -19.79 -6.61
N SER A 30 10.41 -20.53 -7.29
CA SER A 30 9.20 -19.98 -7.93
C SER A 30 8.28 -19.24 -6.96
N LYS A 31 8.15 -19.73 -5.71
CA LYS A 31 7.35 -19.12 -4.63
C LYS A 31 7.91 -17.81 -4.08
N MET A 32 9.07 -17.34 -4.57
CA MET A 32 9.67 -16.07 -4.17
C MET A 32 9.57 -15.00 -5.27
N LYS A 33 8.95 -15.32 -6.43
CA LYS A 33 8.96 -14.45 -7.62
C LYS A 33 8.31 -13.09 -7.38
N ASN A 34 7.30 -13.02 -6.52
CA ASN A 34 6.65 -11.78 -6.06
C ASN A 34 7.68 -10.78 -5.47
N ASN A 35 8.69 -11.27 -4.76
CA ASN A 35 9.70 -10.44 -4.08
C ASN A 35 10.81 -9.90 -5.00
N MET A 36 10.86 -10.37 -6.23
CA MET A 36 11.87 -9.98 -7.21
C MET A 36 11.84 -8.47 -7.54
N ASN A 37 10.69 -7.80 -7.33
CA ASN A 37 10.56 -6.36 -7.58
C ASN A 37 11.20 -5.50 -6.49
N PHE A 38 11.50 -6.07 -5.32
CA PHE A 38 12.06 -5.38 -4.16
C PHE A 38 13.59 -5.47 -4.13
N TRP A 39 14.13 -6.61 -4.56
CA TRP A 39 15.58 -6.84 -4.55
C TRP A 39 16.28 -6.14 -5.73
N PRO A 40 17.46 -5.51 -5.52
CA PRO A 40 18.23 -5.44 -4.28
C PRO A 40 18.01 -4.14 -3.48
N HIS A 41 17.09 -3.28 -3.92
CA HIS A 41 17.03 -1.90 -3.43
C HIS A 41 16.14 -1.71 -2.19
N ILE A 42 15.25 -2.65 -1.88
CA ILE A 42 14.48 -2.64 -0.64
C ILE A 42 15.05 -3.66 0.35
N SER A 43 15.27 -3.22 1.57
CA SER A 43 15.52 -4.10 2.73
C SER A 43 14.50 -3.80 3.81
N ILE A 44 14.10 -4.81 4.57
CA ILE A 44 13.15 -4.67 5.67
C ILE A 44 13.65 -5.38 6.93
N SER A 45 13.12 -4.98 8.08
CA SER A 45 13.09 -5.78 9.30
C SER A 45 11.64 -6.05 9.69
N ARG A 46 11.44 -7.05 10.55
CA ARG A 46 10.13 -7.36 11.13
C ARG A 46 10.20 -7.34 12.65
N ASP A 47 9.12 -6.91 13.28
CA ASP A 47 8.94 -6.97 14.73
C ASP A 47 8.65 -8.41 15.22
N ILE A 48 8.51 -8.58 16.54
CA ILE A 48 8.20 -9.87 17.17
C ILE A 48 6.85 -10.47 16.72
N ASN A 49 5.93 -9.64 16.24
CA ASN A 49 4.62 -10.07 15.74
C ASN A 49 4.64 -10.42 14.24
N GLY A 50 5.79 -10.24 13.58
CA GLY A 50 6.00 -10.47 12.17
C GLY A 50 5.63 -9.28 11.27
N LYS A 51 5.37 -8.09 11.81
CA LYS A 51 5.07 -6.89 11.01
C LYS A 51 6.34 -6.22 10.53
N ILE A 52 6.29 -5.61 9.34
CA ILE A 52 7.38 -4.73 8.88
C ILE A 52 7.43 -3.48 9.76
N ASP A 53 8.55 -3.31 10.49
CA ASP A 53 8.79 -2.18 11.39
C ASP A 53 9.91 -1.26 10.91
N TYR A 54 10.68 -1.69 9.91
CA TYR A 54 11.77 -0.91 9.33
C TYR A 54 11.90 -1.17 7.84
N VAL A 55 12.13 -0.10 7.08
CA VAL A 55 12.29 -0.15 5.62
C VAL A 55 13.47 0.71 5.18
N LEU A 56 14.36 0.12 4.40
CA LEU A 56 15.40 0.81 3.65
C LEU A 56 15.07 0.77 2.16
N PHE A 57 15.17 1.90 1.50
CA PHE A 57 15.17 2.02 0.05
C PHE A 57 16.49 2.63 -0.42
N ASN A 58 17.29 1.88 -1.18
CA ASN A 58 18.63 2.28 -1.60
C ASN A 58 19.49 2.79 -0.43
N LYS A 59 19.42 2.10 0.72
CA LYS A 59 20.10 2.45 1.98
C LYS A 59 19.60 3.71 2.69
N ARG A 60 18.51 4.33 2.21
CA ARG A 60 17.81 5.42 2.90
C ARG A 60 16.62 4.87 3.68
N SER A 61 16.49 5.28 4.94
CA SER A 61 15.33 4.94 5.77
C SER A 61 14.05 5.54 5.20
N VAL A 62 12.99 4.74 5.17
CA VAL A 62 11.63 5.18 4.88
C VAL A 62 10.83 5.01 6.16
N ASP A 63 10.27 6.11 6.65
CA ASP A 63 9.53 6.13 7.90
C ASP A 63 8.20 5.38 7.72
N VAL A 64 8.08 4.25 8.41
CA VAL A 64 6.86 3.45 8.52
C VAL A 64 6.39 3.43 9.97
N SER A 65 5.09 3.39 10.15
CA SER A 65 4.42 3.42 11.46
C SER A 65 3.65 2.13 11.68
N SER A 66 3.49 1.76 12.94
CA SER A 66 2.55 0.72 13.33
C SER A 66 1.12 1.19 13.07
N PHE A 67 0.24 0.22 12.81
CA PHE A 67 -1.17 0.46 12.66
C PHE A 67 -1.89 0.45 14.01
N ASP A 68 -2.68 1.49 14.29
CA ASP A 68 -3.54 1.56 15.46
C ASP A 68 -4.83 2.35 15.13
N PHE A 69 -5.97 1.65 15.04
CA PHE A 69 -7.29 2.27 15.01
C PHE A 69 -7.65 2.75 16.42
N SER A 70 -7.20 3.95 16.76
CA SER A 70 -7.43 4.56 18.08
C SER A 70 -8.74 5.34 18.16
N SER A 71 -9.66 5.21 17.20
CA SER A 71 -10.85 6.06 17.11
C SER A 71 -12.13 5.38 17.57
N ARG A 72 -12.95 6.15 18.28
CA ARG A 72 -14.32 5.75 18.67
C ARG A 72 -15.38 6.27 17.69
N LYS A 73 -15.00 7.05 16.68
CA LYS A 73 -15.94 7.57 15.68
C LYS A 73 -16.32 6.46 14.70
N PRO A 74 -17.57 6.44 14.21
CA PRO A 74 -17.90 5.58 13.08
C PRO A 74 -17.04 5.95 11.87
N LEU A 75 -16.64 4.95 11.09
CA LEU A 75 -15.79 5.10 9.93
C LEU A 75 -16.62 5.09 8.65
N ILE A 76 -16.47 6.12 7.82
CA ILE A 76 -17.00 6.16 6.46
C ILE A 76 -15.90 5.71 5.50
N ILE A 77 -16.23 4.73 4.64
CA ILE A 77 -15.35 4.31 3.54
C ILE A 77 -15.82 4.96 2.26
N ILE A 78 -14.94 5.70 1.59
CA ILE A 78 -15.23 6.33 0.30
C ILE A 78 -14.42 5.62 -0.80
N ALA A 79 -15.13 4.96 -1.71
CA ALA A 79 -14.57 4.39 -2.93
C ALA A 79 -14.55 5.40 -4.09
N SER A 80 -13.90 5.07 -5.21
CA SER A 80 -13.75 5.97 -6.38
C SER A 80 -14.91 5.91 -7.39
N GLY A 81 -16.11 5.48 -6.98
CA GLY A 81 -17.28 5.40 -7.85
C GLY A 81 -17.92 6.77 -8.09
N PRO A 82 -18.51 7.04 -9.28
CA PRO A 82 -19.08 8.35 -9.61
C PRO A 82 -20.25 8.74 -8.70
N SER A 83 -20.95 7.77 -8.11
CA SER A 83 -22.09 7.99 -7.20
C SER A 83 -21.75 8.80 -5.95
N VAL A 84 -20.47 8.94 -5.59
CA VAL A 84 -20.07 9.79 -4.46
C VAL A 84 -20.32 11.28 -4.74
N LEU A 85 -20.38 11.68 -6.02
CA LEU A 85 -20.63 13.06 -6.42
C LEU A 85 -22.09 13.49 -6.16
N ASP A 86 -22.99 12.53 -5.97
CA ASP A 86 -24.41 12.77 -5.68
C ASP A 86 -24.69 12.87 -4.17
N ILE A 87 -23.69 12.62 -3.32
CA ILE A 87 -23.81 12.72 -1.86
C ILE A 87 -23.54 14.16 -1.43
N ASP A 88 -24.44 14.71 -0.60
CA ASP A 88 -24.25 16.02 0.00
C ASP A 88 -22.94 16.05 0.80
N ILE A 89 -22.11 17.04 0.53
CA ILE A 89 -20.77 17.15 1.10
C ILE A 89 -20.80 17.34 2.62
N ASP A 90 -21.87 17.95 3.14
CA ASP A 90 -22.08 18.18 4.57
C ASP A 90 -22.26 16.86 5.34
N PHE A 91 -22.51 15.74 4.64
CA PHE A 91 -22.50 14.41 5.22
C PHE A 91 -21.11 14.00 5.74
N PHE A 92 -20.03 14.47 5.11
CA PHE A 92 -18.65 14.10 5.43
C PHE A 92 -18.07 14.95 6.57
N ASP A 93 -18.81 15.03 7.67
CA ASP A 93 -18.45 15.77 8.86
C ASP A 93 -17.34 15.06 9.66
N SER A 94 -16.12 15.59 9.59
CA SER A 94 -14.95 15.03 10.28
C SER A 94 -15.02 15.13 11.82
N GLU A 95 -15.93 15.93 12.38
CA GLU A 95 -16.19 15.93 13.82
C GLU A 95 -16.97 14.68 14.23
N LYS A 96 -17.87 14.19 13.37
CA LYS A 96 -18.72 13.02 13.64
C LYS A 96 -18.09 11.70 13.17
N PHE A 97 -17.42 11.72 12.03
CA PHE A 97 -16.92 10.52 11.36
C PHE A 97 -15.41 10.57 11.15
N ASP A 98 -14.78 9.41 11.23
CA ASP A 98 -13.50 9.24 10.55
C ASP A 98 -13.77 8.84 9.10
N ILE A 99 -12.88 9.23 8.20
CA ILE A 99 -13.05 8.97 6.76
C ILE A 99 -11.82 8.24 6.24
N LEU A 100 -12.08 7.07 5.64
CA LEU A 100 -11.12 6.24 4.91
C LEU A 100 -11.39 6.35 3.41
N GLY A 101 -10.48 6.99 2.67
CA GLY A 101 -10.53 7.05 1.22
C GLY A 101 -9.83 5.84 0.59
N ALA A 102 -10.32 5.37 -0.54
CA ALA A 102 -9.67 4.34 -1.36
C ALA A 102 -9.25 4.89 -2.73
N ASN A 103 -7.99 4.68 -3.11
CA ASN A 103 -7.40 5.09 -4.40
C ASN A 103 -7.78 6.54 -4.81
N GLY A 104 -8.63 6.69 -5.83
CA GLY A 104 -9.02 7.96 -6.43
C GLY A 104 -9.99 8.79 -5.59
N ALA A 105 -10.53 8.25 -4.50
CA ALA A 105 -11.43 9.00 -3.60
C ALA A 105 -10.80 10.30 -3.07
N TYR A 106 -9.47 10.37 -3.03
CA TYR A 106 -8.74 11.56 -2.61
C TYR A 106 -8.93 12.79 -3.52
N GLU A 107 -9.53 12.63 -4.71
CA GLU A 107 -9.96 13.79 -5.52
C GLU A 107 -10.94 14.69 -4.77
N LEU A 108 -11.66 14.14 -3.78
CA LEU A 108 -12.58 14.88 -2.91
C LEU A 108 -11.89 15.62 -1.75
N SER A 109 -10.56 15.54 -1.62
CA SER A 109 -9.82 16.05 -0.46
C SER A 109 -9.93 17.56 -0.22
N LYS A 110 -10.41 18.33 -1.21
CA LYS A 110 -10.75 19.74 -1.02
C LYS A 110 -11.91 19.96 -0.06
N ASN A 111 -12.83 18.99 -0.01
CA ASN A 111 -14.07 19.09 0.73
C ASN A 111 -14.22 18.00 1.79
N VAL A 112 -13.44 16.92 1.68
CA VAL A 112 -13.48 15.77 2.59
C VAL A 112 -12.14 15.66 3.32
N ASN A 113 -12.19 15.68 4.65
CA ASN A 113 -11.00 15.52 5.48
C ASN A 113 -10.72 14.02 5.73
N PHE A 114 -9.85 13.44 4.91
CA PHE A 114 -9.42 12.05 5.05
C PHE A 114 -8.45 11.88 6.22
N LYS A 115 -8.86 11.10 7.21
CA LYS A 115 -7.97 10.65 8.30
C LYS A 115 -7.11 9.47 7.85
N TYR A 116 -7.74 8.55 7.11
CA TYR A 116 -7.10 7.37 6.56
C TYR A 116 -7.23 7.36 5.04
N HIS A 117 -6.25 6.79 4.37
CA HIS A 117 -6.35 6.50 2.94
C HIS A 117 -5.69 5.18 2.62
N VAL A 118 -6.22 4.43 1.66
CA VAL A 118 -5.64 3.16 1.22
C VAL A 118 -5.29 3.19 -0.27
N ILE A 119 -4.06 2.75 -0.58
CA ILE A 119 -3.59 2.49 -1.94
C ILE A 119 -2.94 1.11 -1.96
N ILE A 120 -3.54 0.17 -2.70
CA ILE A 120 -2.95 -1.16 -2.95
C ILE A 120 -2.80 -1.48 -4.44
N ASP A 121 -3.28 -0.59 -5.32
CA ASP A 121 -3.17 -0.73 -6.76
C ASP A 121 -1.96 0.04 -7.32
N ARG A 122 -1.00 -0.69 -7.87
CA ARG A 122 0.18 -0.12 -8.53
C ARG A 122 -0.18 0.67 -9.78
N ILE A 123 -1.20 0.26 -10.52
CA ILE A 123 -1.63 0.93 -11.76
C ILE A 123 -2.14 2.33 -11.42
N PHE A 124 -2.85 2.50 -10.30
CA PHE A 124 -3.25 3.81 -9.79
C PHE A 124 -2.05 4.73 -9.56
N ILE A 125 -0.96 4.26 -8.95
CA ILE A 125 0.26 5.07 -8.73
C ILE A 125 0.91 5.47 -10.06
N ILE A 126 0.98 4.53 -11.00
CA ILE A 126 1.55 4.79 -12.33
C ILE A 126 0.72 5.85 -13.07
N ASN A 127 -0.60 5.78 -13.01
CA ASN A 127 -1.47 6.64 -13.82
C ASN A 127 -1.84 7.97 -13.14
N ARG A 128 -1.87 8.02 -11.80
CA ARG A 128 -2.37 9.14 -11.01
C ARG A 128 -1.36 9.64 -9.98
N PHE A 129 -0.07 9.64 -10.33
CA PHE A 129 1.01 10.01 -9.39
C PHE A 129 0.88 11.40 -8.78
N ASN A 130 0.32 12.39 -9.51
CA ASN A 130 0.05 13.72 -8.93
C ASN A 130 -0.91 13.65 -7.74
N LEU A 131 -1.92 12.78 -7.81
CA LEU A 131 -2.85 12.57 -6.71
C LEU A 131 -2.14 11.86 -5.54
N VAL A 132 -1.26 10.90 -5.83
CA VAL A 132 -0.42 10.25 -4.82
C VAL A 132 0.48 11.27 -4.11
N LEU A 133 1.09 12.21 -4.83
CA LEU A 133 1.89 13.29 -4.23
C LEU A 133 1.04 14.16 -3.29
N ASN A 134 -0.23 14.42 -3.62
CA ASN A 134 -1.12 15.17 -2.73
C ASN A 134 -1.46 14.39 -1.45
N ILE A 135 -1.58 13.07 -1.53
CA ILE A 135 -1.78 12.19 -0.38
C ILE A 135 -0.52 12.20 0.51
N LEU A 136 0.65 11.98 -0.10
CA LEU A 136 1.93 11.95 0.61
C LEU A 136 2.25 13.27 1.32
N ASN A 137 1.75 14.40 0.80
CA ASN A 137 1.98 15.72 1.38
C ASN A 137 1.05 16.07 2.57
N ASN A 138 0.08 15.22 2.91
CA ASN A 138 -0.87 15.48 3.97
C ASN A 138 -0.36 14.98 5.34
N TYR A 139 0.05 15.89 6.22
CA TYR A 139 0.64 15.57 7.53
C TYR A 139 -0.32 14.86 8.50
N SER A 140 -1.63 15.10 8.40
CA SER A 140 -2.61 14.53 9.31
C SER A 140 -3.14 13.17 8.86
N LEU A 141 -2.77 12.73 7.65
CA LEU A 141 -3.28 11.52 7.03
C LEU A 141 -2.40 10.31 7.36
N THR A 142 -3.06 9.16 7.55
CA THR A 142 -2.39 7.85 7.60
C THR A 142 -2.69 7.09 6.31
N LEU A 143 -1.65 6.85 5.51
CA LEU A 143 -1.73 6.08 4.27
C LEU A 143 -1.39 4.62 4.58
N LEU A 144 -2.38 3.75 4.38
CA LEU A 144 -2.19 2.31 4.35
C LEU A 144 -1.84 1.87 2.93
N THR A 145 -0.74 1.15 2.78
CA THR A 145 -0.30 0.72 1.46
C THR A 145 0.51 -0.57 1.51
N THR A 146 0.61 -1.27 0.38
CA THR A 146 1.47 -2.44 0.25
C THR A 146 2.91 -2.04 -0.05
N MET A 147 3.87 -2.92 0.23
CA MET A 147 5.26 -2.70 -0.18
C MET A 147 5.39 -2.56 -1.70
N ASP A 148 4.58 -3.28 -2.48
CA ASP A 148 4.48 -3.12 -3.93
C ASP A 148 4.16 -1.69 -4.37
N CYS A 149 3.19 -1.07 -3.70
CA CYS A 149 2.79 0.30 -3.95
C CYS A 149 3.85 1.30 -3.46
N LEU A 150 4.38 1.13 -2.24
CA LEU A 150 5.45 1.97 -1.72
C LEU A 150 6.70 1.91 -2.62
N ASN A 151 7.07 0.72 -3.10
CA ASN A 151 8.15 0.53 -4.06
C ASN A 151 7.90 1.29 -5.36
N GLU A 152 6.68 1.23 -5.91
CA GLU A 152 6.32 1.97 -7.12
C GLU A 152 6.42 3.50 -6.92
N ILE A 153 6.01 4.01 -5.76
CA ILE A 153 6.16 5.42 -5.38
C ILE A 153 7.64 5.83 -5.37
N LEU A 154 8.47 5.05 -4.66
CA LEU A 154 9.89 5.33 -4.48
C LEU A 154 10.71 5.17 -5.78
N LEU A 155 10.31 4.26 -6.68
CA LEU A 155 10.91 4.13 -8.00
C LEU A 155 10.53 5.27 -8.94
N LYS A 156 9.31 5.80 -8.79
CA LYS A 156 8.82 6.91 -9.60
C LYS A 156 9.46 8.24 -9.23
N ASP A 157 9.69 8.45 -7.93
CA ASP A 157 10.46 9.57 -7.40
C ASP A 157 11.31 9.13 -6.20
N HIS A 158 12.60 8.88 -6.44
CA HIS A 158 13.57 8.45 -5.41
C HIS A 158 13.79 9.46 -4.29
N LEU A 159 13.43 10.73 -4.50
CA LEU A 159 13.58 11.80 -3.53
C LEU A 159 12.24 12.29 -2.99
N VAL A 160 11.16 11.55 -3.26
CA VAL A 160 9.82 11.91 -2.80
C VAL A 160 9.82 12.20 -1.30
N VAL A 161 9.18 13.31 -0.95
CA VAL A 161 8.97 13.70 0.44
C VAL A 161 7.66 13.09 0.89
N ILE A 162 7.74 12.26 1.93
CA ILE A 162 6.58 11.62 2.56
C ILE A 162 6.32 12.36 3.87
N LYS A 163 5.18 13.03 3.97
CA LYS A 163 4.76 13.82 5.14
C LYS A 163 3.62 13.14 5.91
N CYS A 164 2.78 12.38 5.22
CA CYS A 164 1.78 11.53 5.84
C CYS A 164 2.44 10.37 6.59
N LYS A 165 1.72 9.74 7.52
CA LYS A 165 2.16 8.49 8.14
C LYS A 165 1.97 7.35 7.15
N ILE A 166 2.96 6.48 7.00
CA ILE A 166 2.86 5.26 6.19
C ILE A 166 2.64 4.07 7.09
N VAL A 167 1.61 3.29 6.82
CA VAL A 167 1.38 2.00 7.44
C VAL A 167 1.45 0.94 6.34
N LEU A 168 2.32 -0.04 6.54
CA LEU A 168 2.43 -1.16 5.62
C LEU A 168 1.42 -2.25 5.97
N ILE A 169 0.65 -2.65 4.97
CA ILE A 169 -0.22 -3.83 5.00
C ILE A 169 0.26 -4.82 3.93
N GLU A 170 0.14 -6.10 4.20
CA GLU A 170 0.64 -7.16 3.32
C GLU A 170 -0.48 -8.09 2.89
N HIS A 171 -0.37 -8.66 1.69
CA HIS A 171 -1.22 -9.77 1.30
C HIS A 171 -0.87 -10.98 2.16
N ILE A 172 -1.89 -11.63 2.75
CA ILE A 172 -1.68 -12.75 3.68
C ILE A 172 -0.95 -13.94 3.02
N ASP A 173 -1.21 -14.17 1.74
CA ASP A 173 -0.65 -15.24 0.92
C ASP A 173 0.70 -14.86 0.28
N GLN A 174 1.04 -13.58 0.25
CA GLN A 174 2.27 -13.07 -0.37
C GLN A 174 3.02 -12.04 0.52
N PRO A 175 3.48 -12.42 1.73
CA PRO A 175 4.26 -11.50 2.55
C PRO A 175 5.62 -11.18 1.93
N VAL A 176 6.10 -9.97 2.17
CA VAL A 176 7.36 -9.45 1.62
C VAL A 176 8.54 -10.27 2.14
N TYR A 177 9.37 -10.71 1.21
CA TYR A 177 10.50 -11.62 1.39
C TYR A 177 10.18 -12.96 2.06
N GLU A 178 8.91 -13.35 2.06
CA GLU A 178 8.48 -14.70 2.42
C GLU A 178 8.00 -15.48 1.20
N LYS A 179 7.91 -16.80 1.35
CA LYS A 179 7.40 -17.68 0.29
C LYS A 179 5.90 -17.46 0.15
N GLU A 180 5.45 -17.33 -1.10
CA GLU A 180 4.04 -17.38 -1.44
C GLU A 180 3.39 -18.68 -0.91
N ARG A 181 2.22 -18.49 -0.32
CA ARG A 181 1.40 -19.53 0.30
C ARG A 181 0.13 -19.72 -0.53
N ASP A 182 -0.41 -20.92 -0.49
CA ASP A 182 -1.76 -21.13 -1.02
C ASP A 182 -2.75 -20.60 0.01
N LEU A 183 -3.47 -19.55 -0.37
CA LEU A 183 -4.38 -18.80 0.50
C LEU A 183 -5.37 -19.71 1.23
N PHE A 184 -5.98 -20.67 0.53
CA PHE A 184 -7.01 -21.53 1.10
C PHE A 184 -6.44 -22.62 2.01
N ASN A 185 -5.12 -22.77 2.05
CA ASN A 185 -4.42 -23.63 2.99
C ASN A 185 -3.90 -22.86 4.22
N ILE A 186 -4.13 -21.55 4.30
CA ILE A 186 -3.78 -20.76 5.49
C ILE A 186 -4.85 -20.99 6.55
N ILE A 187 -4.49 -21.73 7.60
CA ILE A 187 -5.34 -21.95 8.77
C ILE A 187 -4.98 -20.91 9.84
N SER A 188 -5.92 -20.03 10.15
CA SER A 188 -5.78 -19.02 11.21
C SER A 188 -7.18 -18.69 11.75
N ASP A 189 -7.30 -18.56 13.07
CA ASP A 189 -8.54 -18.08 13.72
C ASP A 189 -8.86 -16.62 13.34
N GLU A 190 -7.88 -15.93 12.77
CA GLU A 190 -7.98 -14.55 12.29
C GLU A 190 -8.28 -14.45 10.79
N LEU A 191 -8.60 -15.57 10.13
CA LEU A 191 -8.98 -15.63 8.72
C LEU A 191 -10.31 -16.38 8.56
N VAL A 192 -11.34 -15.66 8.10
CA VAL A 192 -12.63 -16.28 7.74
C VAL A 192 -12.55 -16.70 6.28
N VAL A 193 -12.61 -18.00 6.02
CA VAL A 193 -12.62 -18.56 4.67
C VAL A 193 -13.98 -19.19 4.38
N ASN A 194 -14.64 -18.76 3.30
CA ASN A 194 -15.88 -19.36 2.82
C ASN A 194 -15.82 -19.55 1.30
N LYS A 195 -15.79 -20.82 0.86
CA LYS A 195 -15.61 -21.21 -0.54
C LYS A 195 -14.39 -20.51 -1.16
N ASN A 196 -14.62 -19.56 -2.05
CA ASN A 196 -13.60 -18.87 -2.83
C ASN A 196 -13.33 -17.44 -2.32
N VAL A 197 -13.83 -17.10 -1.13
CA VAL A 197 -13.67 -15.78 -0.52
C VAL A 197 -13.02 -15.94 0.85
N ALA A 198 -12.04 -15.09 1.14
CA ALA A 198 -11.41 -15.00 2.45
C ALA A 198 -11.57 -13.58 3.03
N PHE A 199 -11.56 -13.44 4.34
CA PHE A 199 -11.61 -12.15 5.02
C PHE A 199 -10.70 -12.19 6.24
N SER A 200 -9.71 -11.29 6.28
CA SER A 200 -8.83 -11.15 7.43
C SER A 200 -9.52 -10.36 8.54
N LEU A 201 -9.50 -10.92 9.75
CA LEU A 201 -9.94 -10.27 10.98
C LEU A 201 -8.79 -9.56 11.70
N ASN A 202 -7.56 -9.74 11.23
CA ASN A 202 -6.37 -9.11 11.81
C ASN A 202 -5.40 -8.71 10.71
N LEU A 203 -5.39 -7.42 10.37
CA LEU A 203 -4.43 -6.85 9.41
C LEU A 203 -2.96 -7.12 9.75
N ASN A 204 -2.64 -7.42 11.01
CA ASN A 204 -1.27 -7.72 11.43
C ASN A 204 -0.77 -9.03 10.81
N LYS A 205 -1.66 -9.92 10.37
CA LYS A 205 -1.34 -11.13 9.62
C LYS A 205 -1.45 -10.96 8.11
N GLY A 206 -1.86 -9.77 7.67
CA GLY A 206 -2.13 -9.45 6.28
C GLY A 206 -3.62 -9.44 5.94
N PHE A 207 -3.94 -9.05 4.72
CA PHE A 207 -5.30 -8.95 4.20
C PHE A 207 -5.50 -9.83 2.96
N TYR A 208 -6.75 -10.13 2.64
CA TYR A 208 -7.14 -10.74 1.37
C TYR A 208 -7.49 -9.66 0.35
N ASP A 209 -6.85 -9.64 -0.81
CA ASP A 209 -7.04 -8.57 -1.80
C ASP A 209 -8.49 -8.46 -2.30
N GLY A 210 -9.20 -9.59 -2.43
CA GLY A 210 -10.56 -9.62 -2.99
C GLY A 210 -10.68 -8.99 -4.38
N ARG A 211 -9.54 -8.73 -5.05
CA ARG A 211 -9.39 -8.02 -6.34
C ARG A 211 -9.96 -6.61 -6.37
N THR A 212 -10.25 -6.00 -5.22
CA THR A 212 -10.78 -4.63 -5.16
C THR A 212 -10.23 -3.90 -3.94
N VAL A 213 -9.85 -2.64 -4.14
CA VAL A 213 -9.35 -1.80 -3.03
C VAL A 213 -10.43 -1.54 -1.98
N ALA A 214 -11.70 -1.52 -2.38
CA ALA A 214 -12.81 -1.39 -1.44
C ALA A 214 -12.89 -2.59 -0.47
N TYR A 215 -12.58 -3.81 -0.93
CA TYR A 215 -12.58 -4.99 -0.07
C TYR A 215 -11.42 -4.99 0.93
N ALA A 216 -10.25 -4.48 0.52
CA ALA A 216 -9.16 -4.22 1.46
C ALA A 216 -9.54 -3.11 2.46
N ALA A 217 -10.15 -2.02 2.01
CA ALA A 217 -10.65 -0.95 2.88
C ALA A 217 -11.63 -1.46 3.94
N LEU A 218 -12.49 -2.42 3.58
CA LEU A 218 -13.42 -3.05 4.52
C LEU A 218 -12.70 -3.89 5.59
N GLN A 219 -11.70 -4.69 5.21
CA GLN A 219 -10.88 -5.44 6.18
C GLN A 219 -10.07 -4.53 7.08
N ILE A 220 -9.57 -3.42 6.51
CA ILE A 220 -8.92 -2.37 7.29
C ILE A 220 -9.89 -1.85 8.33
N ALA A 221 -11.06 -1.38 7.92
CA ALA A 221 -12.09 -0.82 8.81
C ALA A 221 -12.56 -1.77 9.93
N PHE A 222 -12.42 -3.09 9.73
CA PHE A 222 -12.82 -4.09 10.71
C PHE A 222 -11.74 -4.38 11.77
N SER A 223 -10.46 -4.22 11.43
CA SER A 223 -9.31 -4.63 12.25
C SER A 223 -8.97 -3.61 13.33
#